data_AF-A0A822E6B7-F1
#
_entry.id   AF-A0A822E6B7-F1
#
_cell.length_a   1.000
_cell.length_b   1.000
_cell.length_c   1.000
_cell.angle_alpha   90.00
_cell.angle_beta   90.00
_cell.angle_gamma   90.00
#
_symmetry.space_group_name_H-M   'P 1'
#
loop_
_entity.id
_entity.type
_entity.pdbx_description
1 polymer ?
#
loop_
_entity_poly.entity_id
_entity_poly.type
_entity_poly.pdbx_seq_one_letter_code
_entity_poly.pdbx_strand_id
1 'polypeptide(L)'
;YAITPNVKATIPTVPVASPSSPSVKCTALDVAVIIKTTIGCLIYFLPEFDKINSITTIPFLKNFEFDFSYFYIPIVVFIITATSNAVNLTDGLDGLATGTVGIVALTLGVIAYVSGNFESAKYLSIIYLKGNGELAIYCTALAGASLGFLWYNSYPAQVFMGDTGSLALGGAIGTLCILVKKEFLLPLLGGIFFIETVSVILQRYYFKYTKKRYGEGRRIFKMAPLHHHFEMKGIPEPKIVVRFYIAAVILAIMALATFKIR
;
A
#
# COMPACT_ATOMS: atom_id res chain seq x y z
N TYR A 1 -9.46 -64.20 -4.31
CA TYR A 1 -9.79 -62.77 -4.27
C TYR A 1 -8.51 -61.99 -3.97
N ALA A 2 -7.88 -61.49 -5.03
CA ALA A 2 -6.62 -60.75 -4.94
C ALA A 2 -6.90 -59.30 -4.52
N ILE A 3 -6.14 -58.80 -3.54
CA ILE A 3 -6.14 -57.39 -3.12
C ILE A 3 -4.88 -56.77 -3.74
N THR A 4 -5.06 -55.89 -4.71
CA THR A 4 -3.99 -55.06 -5.30
C THR A 4 -3.68 -53.86 -4.39
N PRO A 5 -2.41 -53.48 -4.21
CA PRO A 5 -2.05 -52.28 -3.47
C PRO A 5 -1.85 -51.08 -4.41
N ASN A 6 -2.10 -49.89 -3.87
CA ASN A 6 -1.46 -48.61 -4.21
C ASN A 6 -1.75 -47.97 -5.58
N VAL A 7 -2.81 -47.16 -5.65
CA VAL A 7 -2.89 -46.04 -6.60
C VAL A 7 -2.40 -44.78 -5.88
N LYS A 8 -1.15 -44.39 -6.10
CA LYS A 8 -0.67 -43.04 -5.78
C LYS A 8 -1.49 -42.06 -6.62
N ALA A 9 -2.30 -41.24 -5.97
CA ALA A 9 -2.92 -40.08 -6.60
C ALA A 9 -1.80 -39.11 -7.01
N THR A 10 -1.51 -39.06 -8.31
CA THR A 10 -0.62 -38.05 -8.91
C THR A 10 -1.31 -36.70 -8.77
N ILE A 11 -0.85 -35.88 -7.82
CA ILE A 11 -1.26 -34.47 -7.72
C ILE A 11 -0.85 -33.81 -9.05
N PRO A 12 -1.76 -33.19 -9.80
CA PRO A 12 -1.38 -32.46 -11.00
C PRO A 12 -0.43 -31.34 -10.60
N THR A 13 0.80 -31.40 -11.12
CA THR A 13 1.77 -30.32 -11.00
C THR A 13 1.19 -29.09 -11.68
N VAL A 14 0.82 -28.08 -10.89
CA VAL A 14 0.42 -26.77 -11.42
C VAL A 14 1.60 -26.26 -12.27
N PRO A 15 1.38 -25.89 -13.55
CA PRO A 15 2.46 -25.38 -14.37
C PRO A 15 3.02 -24.12 -13.73
N VAL A 16 4.31 -24.15 -13.39
CA VAL A 16 5.05 -22.97 -12.95
C VAL A 16 5.04 -21.99 -14.12
N ALA A 17 4.43 -20.83 -13.94
CA ALA A 17 4.36 -19.79 -14.96
C ALA A 17 5.77 -19.51 -15.51
N SER A 18 5.94 -19.62 -16.82
CA SER A 18 7.22 -19.33 -17.47
C SER A 18 7.54 -17.84 -17.29
N PRO A 19 8.81 -17.47 -17.02
CA PRO A 19 9.17 -16.07 -16.87
C PRO A 19 8.89 -15.33 -18.18
N SER A 20 8.06 -14.28 -18.10
CA SER A 20 7.70 -13.45 -19.25
C SER A 20 8.95 -12.85 -19.91
N SER A 21 8.93 -12.78 -21.24
CA SER A 21 10.05 -12.28 -22.04
C SER A 21 10.38 -10.81 -21.71
N PRO A 22 11.65 -10.39 -21.83
CA PRO A 22 12.08 -9.04 -21.45
C PRO A 22 11.36 -7.92 -22.23
N SER A 23 10.90 -8.19 -23.46
CA SER A 23 10.10 -7.24 -24.24
C SER A 23 8.73 -6.96 -23.62
N VAL A 24 8.07 -7.98 -23.05
CA VAL A 24 6.75 -7.85 -22.41
C VAL A 24 6.86 -7.13 -21.05
N LYS A 25 7.97 -7.30 -20.34
CA LYS A 25 8.22 -6.58 -19.08
C LYS A 25 8.48 -5.08 -19.31
N CYS A 26 9.18 -4.73 -20.39
CA CYS A 26 9.43 -3.34 -20.74
C CYS A 26 8.12 -2.62 -21.09
N THR A 27 7.29 -3.21 -21.94
CA THR A 27 6.01 -2.61 -22.34
C THR A 27 5.03 -2.44 -21.18
N ALA A 28 4.96 -3.40 -20.25
CA ALA A 28 4.10 -3.27 -19.07
C ALA A 28 4.55 -2.14 -18.13
N LEU A 29 5.86 -1.95 -17.97
CA LEU A 29 6.42 -0.89 -17.14
C LEU A 29 6.17 0.48 -17.76
N ASP A 30 6.33 0.60 -19.07
CA ASP A 30 6.06 1.82 -19.83
C ASP A 30 4.57 2.22 -19.73
N VAL A 31 3.65 1.26 -19.88
CA VAL A 31 2.20 1.50 -19.73
C VAL A 31 1.87 1.96 -18.30
N ALA A 32 2.44 1.33 -17.27
CA ALA A 32 2.19 1.72 -15.88
C ALA A 32 2.70 3.14 -15.57
N VAL A 33 3.84 3.54 -16.14
CA VAL A 33 4.36 4.92 -15.98
C VAL A 33 3.47 5.93 -16.69
N ILE A 34 3.00 5.60 -17.90
CA ILE A 34 2.07 6.46 -18.65
C ILE A 34 0.80 6.69 -17.84
N ILE A 35 0.16 5.64 -17.32
CA ILE A 35 -1.07 5.76 -16.52
C ILE A 35 -0.87 6.69 -15.33
N LYS A 36 0.21 6.51 -14.57
CA LYS A 36 0.50 7.33 -13.38
C LYS A 36 0.79 8.78 -13.74
N THR A 37 1.48 9.00 -14.85
CA THR A 37 1.77 10.35 -15.35
C THR A 37 0.48 11.03 -15.80
N THR A 38 -0.40 10.32 -16.51
CA THR A 38 -1.73 10.82 -16.88
C THR A 38 -2.57 11.19 -15.67
N ILE A 39 -2.57 10.36 -14.61
CA ILE A 39 -3.23 10.68 -13.33
C ILE A 39 -2.63 11.95 -12.71
N GLY A 40 -1.30 12.06 -12.65
CA GLY A 40 -0.62 13.25 -12.12
C GLY A 40 -0.93 14.52 -12.91
N CYS A 41 -0.91 14.46 -14.24
CA CYS A 41 -1.30 15.56 -15.11
C CYS A 41 -2.77 15.94 -14.91
N LEU A 42 -3.68 14.96 -14.89
CA LEU A 42 -5.10 15.20 -14.67
C LEU A 42 -5.32 15.96 -13.36
N ILE A 43 -4.77 15.46 -12.25
CA ILE A 43 -4.91 16.10 -10.94
C ILE A 43 -4.32 17.52 -10.94
N TYR A 44 -3.19 17.73 -11.60
CA TYR A 44 -2.53 19.05 -11.67
C TYR A 44 -3.33 20.09 -12.47
N PHE A 45 -3.97 19.68 -13.57
CA PHE A 45 -4.72 20.57 -14.47
C PHE A 45 -6.22 20.63 -14.19
N LEU A 46 -6.73 19.91 -13.18
CA LEU A 46 -8.14 19.97 -12.80
C LEU A 46 -8.46 21.34 -12.16
N PRO A 47 -9.54 22.02 -12.60
CA PRO A 47 -9.88 23.36 -12.14
C PRO A 47 -10.25 23.40 -10.64
N GLU A 48 -10.68 22.27 -10.08
CA GLU A 48 -10.98 22.11 -8.65
C GLU A 48 -9.72 22.27 -7.78
N PHE A 49 -8.55 21.96 -8.33
CA PHE A 49 -7.27 22.06 -7.65
C PHE A 49 -6.45 23.28 -8.05
N ASP A 50 -6.96 24.21 -8.86
CA ASP A 50 -6.17 25.32 -9.44
C ASP A 50 -5.41 26.17 -8.38
N LYS A 51 -5.98 26.31 -7.18
CA LYS A 51 -5.37 27.04 -6.06
C LYS A 51 -4.42 26.21 -5.18
N ILE A 52 -4.45 24.88 -5.30
CA ILE A 52 -3.75 23.90 -4.43
C ILE A 52 -3.17 22.75 -5.25
N ASN A 53 -2.83 22.99 -6.51
CA ASN A 53 -2.48 21.98 -7.50
C ASN A 53 -1.22 21.22 -7.08
N SER A 54 -0.20 21.94 -6.61
CA SER A 54 1.07 21.39 -6.12
C SER A 54 1.28 21.54 -4.62
N ILE A 55 0.33 22.13 -3.90
CA ILE A 55 0.43 22.41 -2.47
C ILE A 55 -0.10 21.23 -1.64
N THR A 56 0.66 20.85 -0.63
CA THR A 56 0.31 19.80 0.34
C THR A 56 0.60 20.28 1.78
N THR A 57 -0.20 19.83 2.75
CA THR A 57 0.04 20.10 4.17
C THR A 57 1.05 19.13 4.79
N ILE A 58 2.01 19.64 5.55
CA ILE A 58 2.89 18.79 6.37
C ILE A 58 2.12 18.32 7.63
N PRO A 59 2.14 17.03 7.99
CA PRO A 59 1.56 16.57 9.26
C PRO A 59 2.33 17.17 10.44
N PHE A 60 1.67 17.34 11.60
CA PHE A 60 2.24 17.86 12.86
C PHE A 60 2.66 19.34 12.92
N LEU A 61 2.77 20.05 11.79
CA LEU A 61 3.11 21.48 11.77
C LEU A 61 1.88 22.33 11.40
N LYS A 62 1.53 23.34 12.21
CA LYS A 62 0.49 24.33 11.85
C LYS A 62 0.96 25.22 10.70
N ASN A 63 0.07 25.47 9.74
CA ASN A 63 0.23 26.47 8.68
C ASN A 63 1.48 26.31 7.81
N PHE A 64 2.07 25.12 7.78
CA PHE A 64 3.18 24.83 6.89
C PHE A 64 2.68 24.06 5.67
N GLU A 65 2.60 24.79 4.58
CA GLU A 65 2.26 24.28 3.26
C GLU A 65 3.55 24.05 2.48
N PHE A 66 3.68 22.86 1.89
CA PHE A 66 4.78 22.52 1.02
C PHE A 66 4.30 22.53 -0.42
N ASP A 67 4.93 23.35 -1.25
CA ASP A 67 4.65 23.41 -2.68
C ASP A 67 5.67 22.57 -3.45
N PHE A 68 5.19 21.54 -4.13
CA PHE A 68 6.02 20.70 -5.00
C PHE A 68 6.39 21.40 -6.32
N SER A 69 5.65 22.42 -6.73
CA SER A 69 5.82 23.17 -7.98
C SER A 69 6.05 22.22 -9.18
N TYR A 70 7.15 22.39 -9.92
CA TYR A 70 7.52 21.57 -11.08
C TYR A 70 7.72 20.07 -10.76
N PHE A 71 7.98 19.70 -9.50
CA PHE A 71 8.20 18.30 -9.10
C PHE A 71 6.92 17.55 -8.76
N TYR A 72 5.75 18.18 -8.83
CA TYR A 72 4.48 17.55 -8.45
C TYR A 72 4.22 16.25 -9.24
N ILE A 73 4.29 16.29 -10.57
CA ILE A 73 4.01 15.11 -11.42
C ILE A 73 5.01 13.96 -11.15
N PRO A 74 6.34 14.18 -11.14
CA PRO A 74 7.29 13.14 -10.74
C PRO A 74 7.01 12.54 -9.35
N ILE A 75 6.59 13.36 -8.38
CA ILE A 75 6.30 12.92 -7.03
C ILE A 75 5.01 12.10 -6.97
N VAL A 76 3.98 12.47 -7.71
CA VAL A 76 2.77 11.65 -7.87
C VAL A 76 3.11 10.28 -8.45
N VAL A 77 3.89 10.24 -9.54
CA VAL A 77 4.34 8.98 -10.15
C VAL A 77 5.13 8.13 -9.17
N PHE A 78 6.02 8.76 -8.40
CA PHE A 78 6.80 8.10 -7.35
C PHE A 78 5.91 7.51 -6.25
N ILE A 79 4.98 8.31 -5.70
CA ILE A 79 4.09 7.89 -4.62
C ILE A 79 3.25 6.70 -5.06
N ILE A 80 2.57 6.79 -6.20
CA ILE A 80 1.71 5.70 -6.70
C ILE A 80 2.53 4.44 -6.97
N THR A 81 3.72 4.58 -7.55
CA THR A 81 4.63 3.44 -7.79
C THR A 81 5.11 2.82 -6.49
N ALA A 82 5.48 3.64 -5.51
CA ALA A 82 5.96 3.18 -4.22
C ALA A 82 4.85 2.42 -3.47
N THR A 83 3.63 2.94 -3.41
CA THR A 83 2.52 2.25 -2.74
C THR A 83 2.06 1.00 -3.47
N SER A 84 1.96 0.99 -4.79
CA SER A 84 1.65 -0.23 -5.56
C SER A 84 2.63 -1.36 -5.22
N ASN A 85 3.92 -1.06 -5.26
CA ASN A 85 4.96 -2.05 -4.94
C ASN A 85 4.97 -2.41 -3.44
N ALA A 86 4.67 -1.45 -2.55
CA ALA A 86 4.65 -1.69 -1.12
C ALA A 86 3.52 -2.65 -0.70
N VAL A 87 2.32 -2.47 -1.28
CA VAL A 87 1.19 -3.39 -1.05
C VAL A 87 1.49 -4.77 -1.66
N ASN A 88 2.07 -4.82 -2.86
CA ASN A 88 2.51 -6.08 -3.49
C ASN A 88 3.56 -6.82 -2.64
N LEU A 89 4.55 -6.12 -2.08
CA LEU A 89 5.51 -6.72 -1.15
C LEU A 89 4.88 -7.22 0.16
N THR A 90 3.71 -6.69 0.54
CA THR A 90 3.01 -7.06 1.78
C THR A 90 2.03 -8.22 1.56
N ASP A 91 1.71 -8.56 0.30
CA ASP A 91 0.84 -9.68 -0.11
C ASP A 91 1.61 -11.01 -0.09
N GLY A 92 2.27 -11.30 1.04
CA GLY A 92 3.07 -12.51 1.27
C GLY A 92 2.49 -13.47 2.30
N LEU A 93 1.44 -13.06 3.02
CA LEU A 93 0.70 -13.87 4.00
C LEU A 93 -0.81 -13.73 3.78
N ASP A 94 -1.54 -14.78 4.11
CA ASP A 94 -3.00 -14.89 3.99
C ASP A 94 -3.70 -13.76 4.78
N GLY A 95 -4.37 -12.87 4.06
CA GLY A 95 -5.11 -11.74 4.61
C GLY A 95 -4.27 -10.51 4.97
N LEU A 96 -2.93 -10.58 4.98
CA LEU A 96 -2.11 -9.47 5.48
C LEU A 96 -2.31 -8.18 4.68
N ALA A 97 -2.12 -8.24 3.36
CA ALA A 97 -2.27 -7.08 2.49
C ALA A 97 -3.72 -6.58 2.46
N THR A 98 -4.69 -7.46 2.23
CA THR A 98 -6.11 -7.08 2.12
C THR A 98 -6.63 -6.40 3.39
N GLY A 99 -6.38 -6.98 4.56
CA GLY A 99 -6.91 -6.37 5.79
C GLY A 99 -6.22 -5.07 6.15
N THR A 100 -4.91 -4.95 5.89
CA THR A 100 -4.22 -3.66 6.07
C THR A 100 -4.72 -2.61 5.09
N VAL A 101 -5.00 -2.97 3.82
CA VAL A 101 -5.62 -2.05 2.85
C VAL A 101 -7.00 -1.62 3.33
N GLY A 102 -7.83 -2.54 3.83
CA GLY A 102 -9.16 -2.21 4.35
C GLY A 102 -9.11 -1.18 5.48
N ILE A 103 -8.17 -1.33 6.42
CA ILE A 103 -7.96 -0.36 7.53
C ILE A 103 -7.54 1.01 6.98
N VAL A 104 -6.60 1.05 6.05
CA VAL A 104 -6.14 2.32 5.44
C VAL A 104 -7.25 2.97 4.62
N ALA A 105 -8.00 2.20 3.85
CA ALA A 105 -9.14 2.67 3.07
C ALA A 105 -10.21 3.30 3.96
N LEU A 106 -10.62 2.64 5.06
CA LEU A 106 -11.56 3.23 6.02
C LEU A 106 -11.04 4.54 6.60
N THR A 107 -9.76 4.57 6.98
CA THR A 107 -9.13 5.77 7.55
C THR A 107 -9.12 6.92 6.55
N LEU A 108 -8.75 6.65 5.29
CA LEU A 108 -8.83 7.62 4.20
C LEU A 108 -10.26 8.07 3.92
N GLY A 109 -11.25 7.18 4.04
CA GLY A 109 -12.66 7.53 3.91
C GLY A 109 -13.12 8.54 4.97
N VAL A 110 -12.72 8.35 6.23
CA VAL A 110 -12.97 9.32 7.31
C VAL A 110 -12.30 10.65 7.00
N ILE A 111 -11.03 10.64 6.58
CA ILE A 111 -10.30 11.87 6.25
C ILE A 111 -10.94 12.60 5.06
N ALA A 112 -11.35 11.87 4.03
CA ALA A 112 -12.02 12.41 2.85
C ALA A 112 -13.36 13.06 3.22
N TYR A 113 -14.16 12.39 4.05
CA TYR A 113 -15.43 12.94 4.56
C TYR A 113 -15.22 14.24 5.35
N VAL A 114 -14.24 14.23 6.26
CA VAL A 114 -13.91 15.39 7.10
C VAL A 114 -13.39 16.57 6.27
N SER A 115 -12.55 16.30 5.26
CA SER A 115 -12.00 17.34 4.37
C SER A 115 -13.02 17.86 3.36
N GLY A 116 -14.03 17.05 3.02
CA GLY A 116 -15.13 17.40 2.11
C GLY A 116 -16.29 18.15 2.76
N ASN A 117 -16.34 18.24 4.10
CA ASN A 117 -17.36 18.99 4.84
C ASN A 117 -16.78 20.34 5.31
N PHE A 118 -17.45 21.43 4.95
CA PHE A 118 -16.98 22.80 5.24
C PHE A 118 -16.85 23.07 6.75
N GLU A 119 -17.85 22.66 7.56
CA GLU A 119 -17.85 22.90 9.00
C GLU A 119 -16.73 22.11 9.69
N SER A 120 -16.57 20.83 9.33
CA SER A 120 -15.52 19.97 9.87
C SER A 120 -14.12 20.45 9.47
N ALA A 121 -13.94 20.87 8.22
CA ALA A 121 -12.67 21.37 7.71
C ALA A 121 -12.25 22.67 8.42
N LYS A 122 -13.22 23.57 8.64
CA LYS A 122 -13.00 24.82 9.39
C LYS A 122 -12.67 24.54 10.85
N TYR A 123 -13.40 23.63 11.51
CA TYR A 123 -13.15 23.28 12.91
C TYR A 123 -11.75 22.68 13.13
N LEU A 124 -11.30 21.82 12.22
CA LEU A 124 -9.98 21.17 12.30
C LEU A 124 -8.85 21.96 11.62
N SER A 125 -9.13 23.16 11.12
CA SER A 125 -8.16 24.00 10.39
C SER A 125 -7.42 23.24 9.28
N ILE A 126 -8.16 22.46 8.49
CA ILE A 126 -7.64 21.75 7.32
C ILE A 126 -8.13 22.38 6.02
N ILE A 127 -7.38 22.15 4.94
CA ILE A 127 -7.78 22.56 3.59
C ILE A 127 -9.13 21.91 3.27
N TYR A 128 -10.12 22.75 2.99
CA TYR A 128 -11.41 22.30 2.50
C TYR A 128 -11.30 21.89 1.03
N LEU A 129 -11.70 20.64 0.74
CA LEU A 129 -11.63 20.06 -0.60
C LEU A 129 -13.05 19.77 -1.08
N LYS A 130 -13.60 20.67 -1.90
CA LYS A 130 -14.95 20.54 -2.42
C LYS A 130 -15.07 19.25 -3.25
N GLY A 131 -16.10 18.44 -2.99
CA GLY A 131 -16.31 17.17 -3.71
C GLY A 131 -15.63 15.95 -3.09
N ASN A 132 -14.69 16.12 -2.14
CA ASN A 132 -13.99 14.98 -1.52
C ASN A 132 -14.88 14.03 -0.72
N GLY A 133 -16.12 14.42 -0.40
CA GLY A 133 -17.10 13.52 0.20
C GLY A 133 -17.38 12.28 -0.66
N GLU A 134 -17.29 12.38 -1.99
CA GLU A 134 -17.48 11.23 -2.89
C GLU A 134 -16.36 10.20 -2.75
N LEU A 135 -15.13 10.65 -2.46
CA LEU A 135 -14.01 9.76 -2.19
C LEU A 135 -14.24 8.94 -0.92
N ALA A 136 -15.03 9.43 0.04
CA ALA A 136 -15.41 8.64 1.21
C ALA A 136 -16.27 7.42 0.81
N ILE A 137 -17.18 7.59 -0.15
CA ILE A 137 -17.98 6.49 -0.70
C ILE A 137 -17.07 5.45 -1.35
N TYR A 138 -16.15 5.88 -2.23
CA TYR A 138 -15.17 4.99 -2.85
C TYR A 138 -14.32 4.24 -1.80
N CYS A 139 -13.82 4.93 -0.79
CA CYS A 139 -13.03 4.35 0.29
C CYS A 139 -13.83 3.30 1.08
N THR A 140 -15.10 3.56 1.40
CA THR A 140 -15.97 2.60 2.10
C THR A 140 -16.30 1.39 1.23
N ALA A 141 -16.50 1.57 -0.07
CA ALA A 141 -16.68 0.47 -1.02
C ALA A 141 -15.41 -0.38 -1.13
N LEU A 142 -14.23 0.26 -1.18
CA LEU A 142 -12.94 -0.42 -1.20
C LEU A 142 -12.70 -1.23 0.08
N ALA A 143 -13.04 -0.67 1.24
CA ALA A 143 -12.98 -1.36 2.52
C ALA A 143 -13.97 -2.53 2.58
N GLY A 144 -15.20 -2.35 2.12
CA GLY A 144 -16.20 -3.41 2.02
C GLY A 144 -15.76 -4.56 1.10
N ALA A 145 -15.21 -4.24 -0.07
CA ALA A 145 -14.63 -5.21 -0.98
C ALA A 145 -13.42 -5.93 -0.36
N SER A 146 -12.58 -5.22 0.39
CA SER A 146 -11.45 -5.82 1.12
C SER A 146 -11.94 -6.79 2.20
N LEU A 147 -12.99 -6.44 2.95
CA LEU A 147 -13.59 -7.34 3.94
C LEU A 147 -14.23 -8.58 3.28
N GLY A 148 -14.93 -8.38 2.15
CA GLY A 148 -15.51 -9.48 1.36
C GLY A 148 -14.44 -10.41 0.78
N PHE A 149 -13.33 -9.87 0.29
CA PHE A 149 -12.20 -10.68 -0.18
C PHE A 149 -11.50 -11.39 0.99
N LEU A 150 -11.34 -10.72 2.13
CA LEU A 150 -10.73 -11.28 3.33
C LEU A 150 -11.50 -12.52 3.83
N TRP A 151 -12.81 -12.60 3.62
CA TRP A 151 -13.61 -13.80 3.92
C TRP A 151 -13.05 -15.08 3.25
N TYR A 152 -12.51 -14.95 2.04
CA TYR A 152 -11.92 -16.06 1.28
C TYR A 152 -10.39 -16.12 1.40
N ASN A 153 -9.74 -15.01 1.73
CA ASN A 153 -8.29 -14.89 1.81
C ASN A 153 -7.74 -15.02 3.25
N SER A 154 -8.60 -15.06 4.28
CA SER A 154 -8.17 -15.34 5.65
C SER A 154 -7.62 -16.76 5.79
N TYR A 155 -6.57 -16.92 6.59
CA TYR A 155 -5.92 -18.22 6.78
C TYR A 155 -6.88 -19.33 7.23
N PRO A 156 -6.86 -20.52 6.59
CA PRO A 156 -6.11 -20.87 5.38
C PRO A 156 -6.79 -20.30 4.11
N ALA A 157 -6.06 -19.58 3.27
CA ALA A 157 -6.63 -18.90 2.10
C ALA A 157 -7.18 -19.87 1.05
N GLN A 158 -8.36 -19.51 0.52
CA GLN A 158 -9.03 -20.18 -0.60
C GLN A 158 -8.75 -19.46 -1.92
N VAL A 159 -8.55 -18.14 -1.86
CA VAL A 159 -8.28 -17.28 -3.02
C VAL A 159 -7.09 -16.38 -2.72
N PHE A 160 -6.13 -16.32 -3.65
CA PHE A 160 -4.99 -15.43 -3.59
C PHE A 160 -5.24 -14.15 -4.38
N MET A 161 -4.71 -13.04 -3.88
CA MET A 161 -4.90 -11.71 -4.46
C MET A 161 -4.10 -11.55 -5.76
N GLY A 162 -2.84 -11.97 -5.74
CA GLY A 162 -1.93 -11.90 -6.86
C GLY A 162 -1.51 -10.46 -7.21
N ASP A 163 -0.65 -10.33 -8.22
CA ASP A 163 -0.12 -9.03 -8.65
C ASP A 163 -1.23 -8.08 -9.15
N THR A 164 -2.27 -8.63 -9.79
CA THR A 164 -3.41 -7.86 -10.30
C THR A 164 -4.12 -7.12 -9.17
N GLY A 165 -4.43 -7.80 -8.06
CA GLY A 165 -5.09 -7.18 -6.93
C GLY A 165 -4.16 -6.24 -6.17
N SER A 166 -2.96 -6.70 -5.81
CA SER A 166 -2.07 -5.99 -4.91
C SER A 166 -1.52 -4.69 -5.50
N LEU A 167 -1.13 -4.69 -6.78
CA LEU A 167 -0.68 -3.47 -7.47
C LEU A 167 -1.82 -2.46 -7.65
N ALA A 168 -3.04 -2.96 -7.94
CA ALA A 168 -4.23 -2.12 -8.07
C ALA A 168 -4.63 -1.48 -6.74
N LEU A 169 -4.69 -2.25 -5.65
CA LEU A 169 -5.00 -1.71 -4.31
C LEU A 169 -3.95 -0.69 -3.85
N GLY A 170 -2.66 -0.96 -4.04
CA GLY A 170 -1.62 0.01 -3.69
C GLY A 170 -1.65 1.25 -4.58
N GLY A 171 -2.04 1.12 -5.84
CA GLY A 171 -2.23 2.25 -6.75
C GLY A 171 -3.41 3.12 -6.34
N ALA A 172 -4.52 2.49 -5.95
CA ALA A 172 -5.71 3.15 -5.43
C ALA A 172 -5.41 3.93 -4.14
N ILE A 173 -4.75 3.31 -3.15
CA ILE A 173 -4.36 3.98 -1.90
C ILE A 173 -3.42 5.17 -2.16
N GLY A 174 -2.42 5.00 -3.04
CA GLY A 174 -1.52 6.09 -3.42
C GLY A 174 -2.27 7.26 -4.07
N THR A 175 -3.18 6.97 -5.00
CA THR A 175 -4.01 7.97 -5.70
C THR A 175 -4.94 8.68 -4.73
N LEU A 176 -5.61 7.94 -3.82
CA LEU A 176 -6.47 8.52 -2.79
C LEU A 176 -5.71 9.47 -1.86
N CYS A 177 -4.47 9.14 -1.48
CA CYS A 177 -3.67 10.03 -0.64
C CYS A 177 -3.34 11.35 -1.33
N ILE A 178 -3.12 11.34 -2.66
CA ILE A 178 -2.88 12.54 -3.46
C ILE A 178 -4.17 13.37 -3.58
N LEU A 179 -5.30 12.74 -3.88
CA LEU A 179 -6.59 13.43 -4.02
C LEU A 179 -7.05 14.09 -2.71
N VAL A 180 -6.70 13.51 -1.57
CA VAL A 180 -7.03 14.06 -0.24
C VAL A 180 -5.93 15.02 0.27
N LYS A 181 -4.86 15.24 -0.51
CA LYS A 181 -3.71 16.12 -0.16
C LYS A 181 -3.04 15.72 1.17
N LYS A 182 -2.85 14.41 1.37
CA LYS A 182 -2.24 13.79 2.57
C LYS A 182 -1.05 12.91 2.23
N GLU A 183 -0.25 13.32 1.26
CA GLU A 183 0.92 12.62 0.75
C GLU A 183 1.95 12.34 1.85
N PHE A 184 2.24 13.33 2.70
CA PHE A 184 3.18 13.16 3.81
C PHE A 184 2.63 12.33 4.98
N LEU A 185 1.32 12.13 5.06
CA LEU A 185 0.70 11.27 6.06
C LEU A 185 0.73 9.80 5.64
N LEU A 186 1.01 9.51 4.36
CA LEU A 186 1.01 8.17 3.79
C LEU A 186 1.97 7.19 4.50
N PRO A 187 3.22 7.55 4.88
CA PRO A 187 4.08 6.65 5.64
C PRO A 187 3.51 6.26 7.00
N LEU A 188 2.67 7.11 7.60
CA LEU A 188 1.99 6.80 8.87
C LEU A 188 0.74 5.96 8.61
N LEU A 189 -0.11 6.37 7.66
CA LEU A 189 -1.34 5.65 7.28
C LEU A 189 -1.03 4.23 6.80
N GLY A 190 -0.13 4.09 5.84
CA GLY A 190 0.34 2.82 5.30
C GLY A 190 1.56 2.28 6.04
N GLY A 191 1.71 2.54 7.34
CA GLY A 191 2.95 2.24 8.08
C GLY A 191 3.40 0.79 8.00
N ILE A 192 2.48 -0.17 7.88
CA ILE A 192 2.83 -1.57 7.61
C ILE A 192 3.50 -1.72 6.23
N PHE A 193 2.86 -1.23 5.17
CA PHE A 193 3.42 -1.24 3.81
C PHE A 193 4.78 -0.54 3.75
N PHE A 194 4.90 0.58 4.48
CA PHE A 194 6.12 1.37 4.56
C PHE A 194 7.25 0.58 5.22
N ILE A 195 7.02 0.00 6.41
CA ILE A 195 8.02 -0.79 7.14
C ILE A 195 8.42 -2.04 6.34
N GLU A 196 7.46 -2.71 5.70
CA GLU A 196 7.72 -3.86 4.83
C GLU A 196 8.65 -3.49 3.69
N THR A 197 8.36 -2.40 2.99
CA THR A 197 9.19 -1.89 1.88
C THR A 197 10.59 -1.47 2.36
N VAL A 198 10.67 -0.74 3.48
CA VAL A 198 11.94 -0.32 4.09
C VAL A 198 12.78 -1.54 4.47
N SER A 199 12.17 -2.60 5.00
CA SER A 199 12.88 -3.83 5.35
C SER A 199 13.57 -4.46 4.13
N VAL A 200 12.90 -4.49 2.97
CA VAL A 200 13.44 -5.01 1.71
C VAL A 200 14.56 -4.13 1.17
N ILE A 201 14.38 -2.80 1.19
CA ILE A 201 15.40 -1.84 0.73
C ILE A 201 16.67 -1.97 1.59
N LEU A 202 16.53 -1.95 2.91
CA LEU A 202 17.65 -2.10 3.84
C LEU A 202 18.36 -3.44 3.66
N GLN A 203 17.61 -4.54 3.56
CA GLN A 203 18.17 -5.87 3.35
C GLN A 203 18.96 -5.95 2.04
N ARG A 204 18.40 -5.46 0.93
CA ARG A 204 19.04 -5.50 -0.40
C ARG A 204 20.30 -4.64 -0.44
N TYR A 205 20.24 -3.43 0.11
CA TYR A 205 21.38 -2.52 0.16
C TYR A 205 22.51 -3.09 1.02
N TYR A 206 22.18 -3.57 2.22
CA TYR A 206 23.16 -4.14 3.14
C TYR A 206 23.84 -5.38 2.56
N PHE A 207 23.08 -6.31 1.98
CA PHE A 207 23.65 -7.51 1.37
C PHE A 207 24.63 -7.18 0.23
N LYS A 208 24.29 -6.20 -0.62
CA LYS A 208 25.18 -5.72 -1.69
C LYS A 208 26.44 -5.05 -1.13
N TYR A 209 26.26 -4.20 -0.11
CA TYR A 209 27.36 -3.48 0.52
C TYR A 209 28.36 -4.44 1.18
N THR A 210 27.90 -5.41 1.97
CA THR A 210 28.80 -6.35 2.64
C THR A 210 29.46 -7.30 1.65
N LYS A 211 28.76 -7.72 0.59
CA LYS A 211 29.36 -8.54 -0.47
C LYS A 211 30.50 -7.78 -1.18
N LYS A 212 30.33 -6.48 -1.42
CA LYS A 212 31.38 -5.64 -2.02
C LYS A 212 32.56 -5.39 -1.07
N ARG A 213 32.30 -5.22 0.24
CA ARG A 213 33.32 -4.85 1.23
C ARG A 213 34.06 -6.03 1.86
N TYR A 214 33.37 -7.14 2.09
CA TYR A 214 33.86 -8.28 2.87
C TYR A 214 33.87 -9.60 2.07
N GLY A 215 33.56 -9.58 0.76
CA GLY A 215 33.47 -10.77 -0.10
C GLY A 215 32.20 -11.61 0.11
N GLU A 216 31.60 -11.56 1.31
CA GLU A 216 30.39 -12.30 1.66
C GLU A 216 29.16 -11.41 1.91
N GLY A 217 28.03 -11.84 1.37
CA GLY A 217 26.74 -11.17 1.60
C GLY A 217 26.18 -11.51 2.97
N ARG A 218 26.01 -10.51 3.84
CA ARG A 218 25.41 -10.65 5.16
C ARG A 218 23.99 -10.08 5.12
N ARG A 219 23.11 -10.64 5.95
CA ARG A 219 21.68 -10.29 6.02
C ARG A 219 21.37 -9.64 7.37
N ILE A 220 20.56 -8.58 7.39
CA ILE A 220 20.10 -7.91 8.62
C ILE A 220 18.94 -8.72 9.22
N PHE A 221 17.95 -9.03 8.38
CA PHE A 221 16.82 -9.87 8.72
C PHE A 221 17.06 -11.29 8.20
N LYS A 222 16.57 -12.31 8.94
CA LYS A 222 16.57 -13.72 8.48
C LYS A 222 16.07 -13.87 7.04
N MET A 223 14.95 -13.20 6.74
CA MET A 223 14.36 -13.06 5.41
C MET A 223 13.71 -11.67 5.33
N ALA A 224 13.65 -11.07 4.15
CA ALA A 224 12.86 -9.88 3.89
C ALA A 224 11.78 -10.26 2.86
N PRO A 225 10.54 -9.77 2.95
CA PRO A 225 10.07 -8.69 3.85
C PRO A 225 9.91 -9.10 5.35
N LEU A 226 9.48 -8.17 6.20
CA LEU A 226 9.46 -8.30 7.66
C LEU A 226 8.54 -9.42 8.15
N HIS A 227 7.41 -9.68 7.50
CA HIS A 227 6.55 -10.81 7.87
C HIS A 227 7.29 -12.16 7.77
N HIS A 228 8.04 -12.42 6.69
CA HIS A 228 8.86 -13.63 6.57
C HIS A 228 9.99 -13.71 7.62
N HIS A 229 10.50 -12.57 8.09
CA HIS A 229 11.44 -12.55 9.21
C HIS A 229 10.82 -13.16 10.48
N PHE A 230 9.54 -12.88 10.74
CA PHE A 230 8.83 -13.39 11.90
C PHE A 230 8.43 -14.86 11.73
N GLU A 231 8.09 -15.30 10.52
CA GLU A 231 7.87 -16.72 10.23
C GLU A 231 9.14 -17.54 10.46
N MET A 232 10.30 -17.05 10.01
CA MET A 232 11.60 -17.68 10.26
C MET A 232 12.04 -17.64 11.74
N LYS A 233 11.29 -16.95 12.60
CA LYS A 233 11.42 -17.03 14.06
C LYS A 233 10.47 -18.05 14.70
N GLY A 234 9.68 -18.78 13.90
CA GLY A 234 8.72 -19.77 14.34
C GLY A 234 7.39 -19.19 14.82
N ILE A 235 7.08 -17.94 14.47
CA ILE A 235 5.77 -17.35 14.81
C ILE A 235 4.75 -17.83 13.77
N PRO A 236 3.60 -18.40 14.18
CA PRO A 236 2.55 -18.81 13.24
C PRO A 236 2.02 -17.63 12.42
N GLU A 237 1.78 -17.86 11.13
CA GLU A 237 1.30 -16.85 10.17
C GLU A 237 0.06 -16.07 10.66
N PRO A 238 -1.04 -16.71 11.11
CA PRO A 238 -2.23 -15.97 11.59
C PRO A 238 -1.91 -14.99 12.73
N LYS A 239 -0.95 -15.37 13.59
CA LYS A 239 -0.52 -14.53 14.71
C LYS A 239 0.26 -13.30 14.24
N ILE A 240 1.02 -13.42 13.14
CA ILE A 240 1.72 -12.29 12.52
C ILE A 240 0.69 -11.33 11.92
N VAL A 241 -0.26 -11.85 11.13
CA VAL A 241 -1.31 -11.07 10.47
C VAL A 241 -2.11 -10.24 11.46
N VAL A 242 -2.63 -10.87 12.52
CA VAL A 242 -3.41 -10.16 13.55
C VAL A 242 -2.58 -9.10 14.28
N ARG A 243 -1.29 -9.36 14.56
CA ARG A 243 -0.41 -8.35 15.17
C ARG A 243 -0.17 -7.14 14.27
N PHE A 244 -0.05 -7.38 12.96
CA PHE A 244 0.11 -6.32 11.98
C PHE A 244 -1.18 -5.52 11.83
N TYR A 245 -2.36 -6.16 11.94
CA TYR A 245 -3.63 -5.44 12.00
C TYR A 245 -3.74 -4.55 13.24
N ILE A 246 -3.35 -5.07 14.42
CA ILE A 246 -3.34 -4.26 15.65
C ILE A 246 -2.45 -3.02 15.46
N ALA A 247 -1.24 -3.21 14.91
CA ALA A 247 -0.35 -2.10 14.61
C ALA A 247 -0.95 -1.13 13.56
N ALA A 248 -1.58 -1.64 12.50
CA ALA A 248 -2.25 -0.83 11.49
C ALA A 248 -3.42 0.00 12.06
N VAL A 249 -4.22 -0.57 12.96
CA VAL A 249 -5.30 0.16 13.66
C VAL A 249 -4.73 1.25 14.56
N ILE A 250 -3.65 0.97 15.29
CA ILE A 250 -2.98 1.98 16.12
C ILE A 250 -2.43 3.11 15.23
N LEU A 251 -1.78 2.79 14.12
CA LEU A 251 -1.29 3.76 13.14
C LEU A 251 -2.43 4.61 12.54
N ALA A 252 -3.56 3.99 12.21
CA ALA A 252 -4.75 4.68 11.73
C ALA A 252 -5.31 5.68 12.76
N ILE A 253 -5.41 5.26 14.03
CA ILE A 253 -5.84 6.14 15.12
C ILE A 253 -4.85 7.30 15.30
N MET A 254 -3.55 7.05 15.25
CA MET A 254 -2.53 8.11 15.32
C MET A 254 -2.62 9.08 14.13
N ALA A 255 -2.88 8.57 12.92
CA ALA A 255 -3.09 9.41 11.74
C ALA A 255 -4.33 10.31 11.90
N LEU A 256 -5.43 9.79 12.43
CA LEU A 256 -6.62 10.59 12.75
C LEU A 256 -6.38 11.59 13.88
N ALA A 257 -5.63 11.21 14.92
CA ALA A 257 -5.29 12.10 16.03
C ALA A 257 -4.44 13.30 15.59
N THR A 258 -3.62 13.12 14.54
CA THR A 258 -2.79 14.19 13.96
C THR A 258 -3.62 15.38 13.49
N PHE A 259 -4.89 15.20 13.12
CA PHE A 259 -5.78 16.30 12.72
C PHE A 259 -6.16 17.22 13.89
N LYS A 260 -6.21 16.67 15.11
CA LYS A 260 -6.56 17.42 16.32
C LYS A 260 -5.35 18.00 17.05
N ILE A 261 -4.21 17.30 16.97
CA ILE A 261 -2.94 17.70 17.61
C ILE A 261 -2.26 18.83 16.84
N ARG A 262 -2.72 19.10 15.61
CA ARG A 262 -2.28 20.25 14.83
C ARG A 262 -2.46 21.53 15.62
#